data_AF-A0A523INK4-F1
#
_entry.id   AF-A0A523INK4-F1
#
_cell.length_a   1.000
_cell.length_b   1.000
_cell.length_c   1.000
_cell.angle_alpha   90.00
_cell.angle_beta   90.00
_cell.angle_gamma   90.00
#
_symmetry.space_group_name_H-M   'P 1'
#
loop_
_entity.id
_entity.type
_entity.pdbx_description
1 polymer ?
#
loop_
_entity_poly.entity_id
_entity_poly.type
_entity_poly.pdbx_seq_one_letter_code
_entity_poly.pdbx_strand_id
1 'polypeptide(L)'
;AFAGESQANRRYVYFAKQADIEGYPEVAGLFKNTADAETGHALGHLDFLKPVGDPATDKPIGETSTNLAAAVAGETYEYTEMYPGMARTARDENHEDIAEWFETLAKAEKSHAGRFQKALDTLETL
;
A
#
# COMPACT_ATOMS: atom_id res chain seq x y z
N ALA A 1 13.51 -4.84 -6.26
CA ALA A 1 13.72 -3.40 -6.48
C ALA A 1 12.45 -2.62 -6.12
N PHE A 2 11.34 -2.74 -6.87
CA PHE A 2 10.06 -2.06 -6.57
C PHE A 2 9.66 -2.05 -5.08
N ALA A 3 9.51 -3.23 -4.45
CA ALA A 3 9.14 -3.31 -3.04
C ALA A 3 10.13 -2.58 -2.10
N GLY A 4 11.42 -2.56 -2.44
CA GLY A 4 12.46 -1.86 -1.69
C GLY A 4 12.34 -0.34 -1.80
N GLU A 5 12.15 0.18 -3.01
CA GLU A 5 11.96 1.62 -3.25
C GLU A 5 10.64 2.13 -2.62
N SER A 6 9.57 1.33 -2.72
CA SER A 6 8.29 1.64 -2.05
C SER A 6 8.42 1.70 -0.53
N GLN A 7 9.19 0.78 0.07
CA GLN A 7 9.50 0.82 1.51
C GLN A 7 10.41 2.00 1.87
N ALA A 8 11.41 2.31 1.04
CA ALA A 8 12.29 3.46 1.25
C ALA A 8 11.50 4.78 1.26
N ASN A 9 10.62 4.99 0.27
CA ASN A 9 9.70 6.14 0.24
C ASN A 9 8.93 6.30 1.55
N ARG A 10 8.21 5.26 2.01
CA ARG A 10 7.37 5.34 3.22
C ARG A 10 8.21 5.60 4.48
N ARG A 11 9.39 4.99 4.59
CA ARG A 11 10.31 5.24 5.71
C ARG A 11 10.85 6.67 5.70
N TYR A 12 11.26 7.20 4.56
CA TYR A 12 11.81 8.55 4.47
C TYR A 12 10.75 9.62 4.75
N VAL A 13 9.49 9.42 4.32
CA VAL A 13 8.37 10.28 4.76
C VAL A 13 8.20 10.26 6.28
N TYR A 14 8.31 9.09 6.91
CA TYR A 14 8.23 8.98 8.37
C TYR A 14 9.43 9.65 9.06
N PHE A 15 10.65 9.45 8.58
CA PHE A 15 11.86 10.08 9.11
C PHE A 15 11.83 11.59 8.98
N ALA A 16 11.26 12.12 7.89
CA ALA A 16 11.07 13.56 7.73
C ALA A 16 10.19 14.16 8.84
N LYS A 17 9.11 13.45 9.24
CA LYS A 17 8.25 13.89 10.34
C LYS A 17 9.02 13.92 11.66
N GLN A 18 9.86 12.90 11.91
CA GLN A 18 10.68 12.86 13.10
C GLN A 18 11.70 14.01 13.12
N ALA A 19 12.36 14.29 11.99
CA ALA A 19 13.28 15.43 11.86
C ALA A 19 12.58 16.79 12.07
N ASP A 20 11.34 16.94 11.59
CA ASP A 20 10.52 18.14 11.86
C ASP A 20 10.23 18.29 13.37
N ILE A 21 9.87 17.20 14.07
CA ILE A 21 9.61 17.18 15.53
C ILE A 21 10.87 17.56 16.32
N GLU A 22 12.03 17.08 15.89
CA GLU A 22 13.33 17.34 16.52
C GLU A 22 13.90 18.74 16.21
N GLY A 23 13.28 19.49 15.29
CA GLY A 23 13.71 20.84 14.94
C GLY A 23 14.83 20.89 13.89
N TYR A 24 14.92 19.88 13.01
CA TYR A 24 15.87 19.79 11.91
C TYR A 24 15.18 19.97 10.53
N PRO A 25 14.73 21.19 10.18
CA PRO A 25 13.92 21.42 8.97
C PRO A 25 14.67 21.12 7.67
N GLU A 26 15.99 21.35 7.61
CA GLU A 26 16.79 21.03 6.43
C GLU A 26 16.89 19.52 6.21
N VAL A 27 17.07 18.75 7.29
CA VAL A 27 17.11 17.28 7.24
C VAL A 27 15.75 16.71 6.87
N ALA A 28 14.67 17.28 7.42
CA ALA A 28 13.31 16.91 7.03
C ALA A 28 13.07 17.18 5.54
N GLY A 29 13.53 18.32 5.02
CA GLY A 29 13.50 18.65 3.60
C GLY A 29 14.27 17.66 2.73
N LEU A 30 15.47 17.25 3.17
CA LEU A 30 16.27 16.23 2.51
C LEU A 30 15.49 14.90 2.42
N PHE A 31 14.96 14.40 3.53
CA PHE A 31 14.18 13.15 3.53
C PHE A 31 12.95 13.23 2.63
N LYS A 32 12.23 14.35 2.62
CA LYS A 32 11.07 14.56 1.73
C LYS A 32 11.47 14.47 0.26
N ASN A 33 12.52 15.21 -0.13
CA ASN A 33 13.03 15.21 -1.50
C ASN A 33 13.52 13.81 -1.93
N THR A 34 14.20 13.09 -1.05
CA THR A 34 14.63 11.71 -1.33
C THR A 34 13.43 10.78 -1.45
N ALA A 35 12.40 10.89 -0.59
CA ALA A 35 11.19 10.10 -0.72
C ALA A 35 10.48 10.31 -2.07
N ASP A 36 10.44 11.56 -2.56
CA ASP A 36 9.89 11.87 -3.88
C ASP A 36 10.72 11.22 -5.01
N ALA A 37 12.05 11.21 -4.89
CA ALA A 37 12.92 10.49 -5.81
C ALA A 37 12.64 8.97 -5.82
N GLU A 38 12.48 8.35 -4.64
CA GLU A 38 12.14 6.92 -4.55
C GLU A 38 10.75 6.61 -5.12
N THR A 39 9.83 7.57 -5.11
CA THR A 39 8.55 7.43 -5.83
C THR A 39 8.79 7.29 -7.33
N GLY A 40 9.66 8.14 -7.89
CA GLY A 40 10.08 8.04 -9.29
C GLY A 40 10.72 6.68 -9.63
N HIS A 41 11.61 6.19 -8.77
CA HIS A 41 12.23 4.87 -8.94
C HIS A 41 11.19 3.73 -8.90
N ALA A 42 10.30 3.73 -7.90
CA ALA A 42 9.27 2.72 -7.74
C ALA A 42 8.29 2.69 -8.93
N LEU A 43 7.83 3.85 -9.40
CA LEU A 43 6.95 3.94 -10.58
C LEU A 43 7.67 3.50 -11.85
N GLY A 44 8.94 3.89 -12.03
CA GLY A 44 9.75 3.41 -13.15
C GLY A 44 9.91 1.89 -13.16
N HIS A 45 10.03 1.24 -11.99
CA HIS A 45 10.01 -0.21 -11.91
C HIS A 45 8.65 -0.82 -12.31
N LEU A 46 7.53 -0.21 -11.92
CA LEU A 46 6.20 -0.68 -12.32
C LEU A 46 6.00 -0.60 -13.84
N ASP A 47 6.55 0.41 -14.51
CA ASP A 47 6.50 0.48 -15.99
C ASP A 47 7.14 -0.75 -16.65
N PHE A 48 8.24 -1.27 -16.10
CA PHE A 48 8.88 -2.49 -16.59
C PHE A 48 8.16 -3.78 -16.15
N LEU A 49 7.45 -3.76 -15.02
CA LEU A 49 6.68 -4.91 -14.52
C LEU A 49 5.30 -5.03 -15.18
N LYS A 50 4.76 -3.93 -15.72
CA LYS A 50 3.45 -3.89 -16.37
C LYS A 50 3.15 -5.06 -17.32
N PRO A 51 4.08 -5.54 -18.18
CA PRO A 51 3.82 -6.68 -19.07
C PRO A 51 3.61 -8.02 -18.37
N VAL A 52 4.11 -8.17 -17.13
CA VAL A 52 3.98 -9.42 -16.33
C VAL A 52 2.93 -9.30 -15.22
N GLY A 53 2.47 -8.10 -14.91
CA GLY A 53 1.40 -7.84 -13.95
C GLY A 53 1.85 -7.08 -12.70
N ASP A 54 0.87 -6.82 -11.84
CA ASP A 54 1.02 -6.21 -10.53
C ASP A 54 1.80 -7.15 -9.61
N PRO A 55 2.98 -6.74 -9.10
CA PRO A 55 3.80 -7.58 -8.25
C PRO A 55 3.16 -7.95 -6.91
N ALA A 56 2.06 -7.30 -6.51
CA ALA A 56 1.33 -7.63 -5.29
C ALA A 56 0.19 -8.64 -5.51
N THR A 57 -0.38 -8.68 -6.73
CA THR A 57 -1.65 -9.41 -6.99
C THR A 57 -1.60 -10.36 -8.19
N ASP A 58 -0.52 -10.32 -8.97
CA ASP A 58 -0.36 -10.98 -10.28
C ASP A 58 -1.46 -10.61 -11.30
N LYS A 59 -2.30 -9.61 -11.00
CA LYS A 59 -3.30 -9.08 -11.93
C LYS A 59 -2.63 -8.19 -12.98
N PRO A 60 -3.18 -8.06 -14.18
CA PRO A 60 -2.60 -7.16 -15.17
C PRO A 60 -2.55 -5.71 -14.67
N ILE A 61 -1.58 -4.93 -15.16
CA ILE A 61 -1.54 -3.48 -15.00
C ILE A 61 -1.86 -2.86 -16.37
N GLY A 62 -2.73 -1.86 -16.43
CA GLY A 62 -3.20 -1.35 -17.71
C GLY A 62 -4.14 -0.17 -17.61
N GLU A 63 -5.25 -0.28 -18.35
CA GLU A 63 -6.35 0.66 -18.31
C GLU A 63 -6.93 0.79 -16.90
N THR A 64 -7.64 1.88 -16.64
CA THR A 64 -8.22 2.16 -15.31
C THR A 64 -9.08 1.02 -14.79
N SER A 65 -9.89 0.38 -15.64
CA SER A 65 -10.71 -0.78 -15.24
C SER A 65 -9.86 -1.97 -14.79
N THR A 66 -8.75 -2.22 -15.48
CA THR A 66 -7.79 -3.28 -15.13
C THR A 66 -7.11 -2.97 -13.80
N ASN A 67 -6.68 -1.73 -13.58
CA ASN A 67 -6.04 -1.31 -12.34
C ASN A 67 -7.03 -1.37 -11.16
N LEU A 68 -8.31 -1.03 -11.37
CA LEU A 68 -9.35 -1.17 -10.35
C LEU A 68 -9.59 -2.64 -10.00
N ALA A 69 -9.60 -3.54 -10.98
CA ALA A 69 -9.72 -4.98 -10.72
C ALA A 69 -8.52 -5.53 -9.92
N ALA A 70 -7.30 -5.05 -10.21
CA ALA A 70 -6.10 -5.37 -9.42
C ALA A 70 -6.23 -4.85 -7.98
N ALA A 71 -6.65 -3.60 -7.79
CA ALA A 71 -6.87 -3.01 -6.48
C ALA A 71 -7.93 -3.77 -5.66
N VAL A 72 -9.08 -4.14 -6.26
CA VAL A 72 -10.11 -4.95 -5.58
C VAL A 72 -9.53 -6.29 -5.15
N ALA A 73 -8.73 -6.96 -5.99
CA ALA A 73 -8.13 -8.23 -5.65
C ALA A 73 -7.17 -8.12 -4.46
N GLY A 74 -6.29 -7.10 -4.47
CA GLY A 74 -5.36 -6.83 -3.37
C GLY A 74 -6.10 -6.54 -2.06
N GLU A 75 -6.96 -5.54 -2.06
CA GLU A 75 -7.73 -5.12 -0.88
C GLU A 75 -8.58 -6.28 -0.32
N THR A 76 -9.16 -7.11 -1.20
CA THR A 76 -9.92 -8.30 -0.79
C THR A 76 -9.05 -9.31 -0.07
N TYR A 77 -7.90 -9.65 -0.62
CA TYR A 77 -6.94 -10.52 0.05
C TYR A 77 -6.52 -9.96 1.42
N GLU A 78 -6.31 -8.64 1.49
CA GLU A 78 -5.92 -7.99 2.75
C GLU A 78 -6.98 -8.15 3.85
N TYR A 79 -8.25 -7.88 3.55
CA TYR A 79 -9.31 -7.97 4.58
C TYR A 79 -9.85 -9.38 4.83
N THR A 80 -9.72 -10.33 3.91
CA THR A 80 -10.23 -11.70 4.11
C THR A 80 -9.17 -12.64 4.65
N GLU A 81 -7.91 -12.50 4.22
CA GLU A 81 -6.84 -13.45 4.51
C GLU A 81 -5.71 -12.82 5.34
N MET A 82 -5.08 -11.77 4.81
CA MET A 82 -3.81 -11.26 5.34
C MET A 82 -3.94 -10.70 6.75
N TYR A 83 -4.73 -9.63 6.94
CA TYR A 83 -4.89 -9.02 8.24
C TYR A 83 -5.58 -9.92 9.27
N PRO A 84 -6.64 -10.69 8.91
CA PRO A 84 -7.19 -11.68 9.83
C PRO A 84 -6.17 -12.75 10.24
N GLY A 85 -5.30 -13.19 9.32
CA GLY A 85 -4.20 -14.11 9.62
C GLY A 85 -3.18 -13.50 10.57
N MET A 86 -2.72 -12.28 10.29
CA MET A 86 -1.79 -11.54 11.13
C MET A 86 -2.36 -11.26 12.53
N ALA A 87 -3.64 -10.92 12.63
CA ALA A 87 -4.31 -10.72 13.91
C ALA A 87 -4.35 -12.00 14.76
N ARG A 88 -4.62 -13.15 14.13
CA ARG A 88 -4.56 -14.46 14.82
C ARG A 88 -3.15 -14.76 15.33
N THR A 89 -2.13 -14.63 14.47
CA THR A 89 -0.74 -14.83 14.88
C THR A 89 -0.34 -13.89 16.01
N ALA A 90 -0.70 -12.61 15.93
CA ALA A 90 -0.40 -11.64 16.99
C ALA A 90 -1.04 -12.04 18.33
N ARG A 91 -2.28 -12.55 18.34
CA ARG A 91 -2.89 -13.08 19.57
C ARG A 91 -2.20 -14.33 20.09
N ASP A 92 -1.85 -15.26 19.21
CA ASP A 92 -1.13 -16.48 19.58
C ASP A 92 0.24 -16.15 20.21
N GLU A 93 0.86 -15.05 19.80
CA GLU A 93 2.11 -14.51 20.34
C GLU A 93 1.92 -13.57 21.54
N ASN A 94 0.69 -13.35 22.02
CA ASN A 94 0.32 -12.47 23.14
C ASN A 94 0.53 -10.96 22.89
N HIS A 95 0.36 -10.52 21.64
CA HIS A 95 0.39 -9.11 21.21
C HIS A 95 -1.03 -8.61 20.88
N GLU A 96 -1.86 -8.42 21.91
CA GLU A 96 -3.29 -8.07 21.72
C GLU A 96 -3.49 -6.71 21.05
N ASP A 97 -2.68 -5.70 21.37
CA ASP A 97 -2.74 -4.37 20.77
C ASP A 97 -2.43 -4.39 19.27
N ILE A 98 -1.46 -5.21 18.86
CA ILE A 98 -1.13 -5.44 17.45
C ILE A 98 -2.26 -6.20 16.74
N ALA A 99 -2.88 -7.18 17.42
CA ALA A 99 -4.01 -7.91 16.86
C ALA A 99 -5.22 -7.00 16.61
N GLU A 100 -5.58 -6.16 17.58
CA GLU A 100 -6.65 -5.16 17.44
C GLU A 100 -6.35 -4.16 16.32
N TRP A 101 -5.07 -3.78 16.16
CA TRP A 101 -4.65 -2.93 15.06
C TRP A 101 -4.87 -3.60 13.69
N PHE A 102 -4.44 -4.85 13.52
CA PHE A 102 -4.68 -5.60 12.28
C PHE A 102 -6.17 -5.78 11.97
N GLU A 103 -7.01 -6.01 12.97
CA GLU A 103 -8.47 -6.08 12.78
C GLU A 103 -9.08 -4.73 12.36
N THR A 104 -8.51 -3.64 12.85
CA THR A 104 -8.90 -2.30 12.42
C THR A 104 -8.52 -2.06 10.95
N LEU A 105 -7.32 -2.47 10.54
CA LEU A 105 -6.88 -2.41 9.14
C LEU A 105 -7.77 -3.25 8.23
N ALA A 106 -8.12 -4.48 8.62
CA ALA A 106 -9.03 -5.32 7.84
C ALA A 106 -10.39 -4.63 7.57
N LYS A 107 -10.93 -3.88 8.53
CA LYS A 107 -12.16 -3.10 8.32
C LYS A 107 -11.96 -1.96 7.32
N ALA A 108 -10.80 -1.31 7.33
CA ALA A 108 -10.45 -0.25 6.37
C ALA A 108 -10.33 -0.82 4.96
N GLU A 109 -9.59 -1.92 4.77
CA GLU A 109 -9.38 -2.51 3.44
C GLU A 109 -10.68 -3.07 2.85
N LYS A 110 -11.59 -3.58 3.70
CA LYS A 110 -12.96 -3.91 3.25
C LYS A 110 -13.70 -2.71 2.67
N SER A 111 -13.53 -1.53 3.26
CA SER A 111 -14.09 -0.28 2.75
C SER A 111 -13.44 0.14 1.42
N HIS A 112 -12.11 0.01 1.31
CA HIS A 112 -11.37 0.27 0.07
C HIS A 112 -11.82 -0.65 -1.07
N ALA A 113 -11.86 -1.97 -0.84
CA ALA A 113 -12.34 -2.95 -1.80
C ALA A 113 -13.74 -2.60 -2.32
N GLY A 114 -14.68 -2.26 -1.43
CA GLY A 114 -16.04 -1.87 -1.81
C GLY A 114 -16.10 -0.58 -2.65
N ARG A 115 -15.23 0.41 -2.35
CA ARG A 115 -15.15 1.67 -3.11
C ARG A 115 -14.56 1.44 -4.50
N PHE A 116 -13.50 0.63 -4.62
CA PHE A 116 -12.92 0.30 -5.92
C PHE A 116 -13.86 -0.55 -6.76
N GLN A 117 -14.54 -1.54 -6.17
CA GLN A 117 -15.55 -2.34 -6.89
C GLN A 117 -16.67 -1.46 -7.44
N LYS A 118 -17.21 -0.55 -6.63
CA LYS A 118 -18.25 0.38 -7.11
C LYS A 118 -17.76 1.26 -8.27
N ALA A 119 -16.51 1.72 -8.21
CA ALA A 119 -15.93 2.50 -9.30
C ALA A 119 -15.76 1.66 -10.58
N LEU A 120 -15.32 0.41 -10.45
CA LEU A 120 -15.19 -0.54 -11.55
C LEU A 120 -16.54 -0.81 -12.21
N ASP A 121 -17.57 -1.15 -11.42
CA ASP A 121 -18.93 -1.42 -11.91
C ASP A 121 -19.48 -0.21 -12.69
N THR A 122 -19.23 1.01 -12.18
CA THR A 122 -19.71 2.24 -12.84
C THR A 122 -18.99 2.47 -14.17
N LEU A 123 -17.69 2.22 -14.24
CA LEU A 123 -16.88 2.37 -15.46
C LEU A 123 -17.31 1.40 -16.58
N GLU A 124 -17.71 0.18 -16.23
CA GLU A 124 -18.21 -0.80 -17.21
C GLU A 124 -19.60 -0.44 -17.77
N THR A 125 -20.35 0.42 -17.08
CA THR A 125 -21.67 0.89 -17.54
C THR A 125 -21.65 2.19 -18.36
N LEU A 126 -20.47 2.80 -18.55
CA LEU A 126 -20.27 3.98 -19.40
C LEU A 126 -20.05 3.61 -20.87
#